data_AF-A0A645I691-F1
#
_entry.id   AF-A0A645I691-F1
#
_cell.length_a   1.000
_cell.length_b   1.000
_cell.length_c   1.000
_cell.angle_alpha   90.00
_cell.angle_beta   90.00
_cell.angle_gamma   90.00
#
_symmetry.space_group_name_H-M   'P 1'
#
loop_
_entity.id
_entity.type
_entity.pdbx_description
1 polymer ?
#
loop_
_entity_poly.entity_id
_entity_poly.type
_entity_poly.pdbx_seq_one_letter_code
_entity_poly.pdbx_strand_id
1 'polypeptide(L)'
;MTTLKIDEANRMVTSCIGCDRCLEACPTGVLSDGNFDRNICLSHITQKKGEIPKEYEDLMIKYHCAWGCDICQKVCPMNQKVQVTFIKEFCERNEATVAIGCDIKGRAFAWRGEKVIERNLKILDTDKKE
;
A
#
# COMPACT_ATOMS: atom_id res chain seq x y z
N MET A 1 6.96 -9.90 21.88
CA MET A 1 7.74 -11.09 22.30
C MET A 1 7.61 -11.20 23.81
N THR A 2 7.33 -12.39 24.33
CA THR A 2 7.18 -12.62 25.78
C THR A 2 7.97 -13.84 26.18
N THR A 3 8.44 -13.85 27.43
CA THR A 3 9.07 -15.02 28.06
C THR A 3 8.02 -15.92 28.74
N LEU A 4 6.76 -15.50 28.78
CA LEU A 4 5.66 -16.30 29.31
C LEU A 4 5.46 -17.54 28.42
N LYS A 5 5.41 -18.71 29.05
CA LYS A 5 5.02 -19.95 28.35
C LYS A 5 3.52 -19.93 28.14
N ILE A 6 3.11 -19.96 26.88
CA ILE A 6 1.70 -19.98 26.47
C ILE A 6 1.58 -21.16 25.50
N ASP A 7 0.50 -21.93 25.63
CA ASP A 7 0.23 -23.02 24.70
C ASP A 7 0.01 -22.48 23.28
N GLU A 8 0.39 -23.27 22.28
CA GLU A 8 0.17 -22.88 20.90
C GLU A 8 -1.32 -22.73 20.61
N ALA A 9 -1.71 -21.55 20.12
CA ALA A 9 -3.06 -21.34 19.67
C ALA A 9 -3.33 -22.21 18.43
N ASN A 10 -4.39 -23.01 18.47
CA ASN A 10 -4.83 -23.82 17.35
C ASN A 10 -5.43 -22.91 16.26
N ARG A 11 -4.57 -22.29 15.45
CA ARG A 11 -4.96 -21.40 14.34
C ARG A 11 -4.96 -22.18 13.04
N MET A 12 -6.14 -22.32 12.44
CA MET A 12 -6.25 -22.65 11.01
C MET A 12 -5.75 -21.46 10.19
N VAL A 13 -4.64 -21.64 9.48
CA VAL A 13 -4.18 -20.70 8.46
C VAL A 13 -4.83 -21.08 7.15
N THR A 14 -5.70 -20.23 6.63
CA THR A 14 -6.26 -20.41 5.29
C THR A 14 -5.18 -20.11 4.26
N SER A 15 -4.82 -21.10 3.45
CA SER A 15 -3.87 -20.91 2.34
C SER A 15 -4.49 -20.13 1.19
N CYS A 16 -3.64 -19.62 0.29
CA CYS A 16 -4.09 -19.06 -0.98
C CYS A 16 -4.92 -20.09 -1.76
N ILE A 17 -5.96 -19.62 -2.47
CA ILE A 17 -6.85 -20.46 -3.28
C ILE A 17 -6.36 -20.67 -4.73
N GLY A 18 -5.15 -20.20 -5.07
CA GLY A 18 -4.56 -20.41 -6.40
C GLY A 18 -5.30 -19.71 -7.54
N CYS A 19 -5.80 -18.50 -7.31
CA CYS A 19 -6.60 -17.76 -8.31
C CYS A 19 -5.83 -16.78 -9.20
N ASP A 20 -4.53 -16.58 -8.94
CA ASP A 20 -3.59 -15.72 -9.69
C ASP A 20 -3.94 -14.24 -9.87
N ARG A 21 -5.10 -13.77 -9.39
CA ARG A 21 -5.57 -12.38 -9.54
C ARG A 21 -4.55 -11.33 -9.07
N CYS A 22 -3.85 -11.59 -7.97
CA CYS A 22 -2.85 -10.66 -7.45
C CYS A 22 -1.59 -10.60 -8.34
N LEU A 23 -1.24 -11.70 -9.01
CA LEU A 23 -0.13 -11.77 -9.95
C LEU A 23 -0.46 -10.94 -11.19
N GLU A 24 -1.65 -11.17 -11.77
CA GLU A 24 -2.14 -10.48 -12.96
C GLU A 24 -2.33 -8.97 -12.74
N ALA A 25 -2.84 -8.57 -11.57
CA ALA A 25 -3.15 -7.18 -11.29
C ALA A 25 -1.94 -6.35 -10.80
N CYS A 26 -0.80 -6.99 -10.49
CA CYS A 26 0.35 -6.30 -9.93
C CYS A 26 0.90 -5.27 -10.94
N PRO A 27 0.96 -3.96 -10.61
CA PRO A 27 1.39 -2.93 -11.57
C PRO A 27 2.78 -3.15 -12.17
N THR A 28 3.68 -3.75 -11.40
CA THR A 28 5.08 -3.97 -11.78
C THR A 28 5.41 -5.43 -12.03
N GLY A 29 4.44 -6.34 -11.91
CA GLY A 29 4.65 -7.77 -12.07
C GLY A 29 5.51 -8.44 -10.99
N VAL A 30 5.92 -7.73 -9.92
CA VAL A 30 6.85 -8.24 -8.89
C VAL A 30 6.39 -9.53 -8.19
N LEU A 31 5.11 -9.87 -8.27
CA LEU A 31 4.57 -11.07 -7.64
C LEU A 31 4.71 -12.32 -8.52
N SER A 32 4.90 -12.19 -9.83
CA SER A 32 4.77 -13.29 -10.80
C SER A 32 5.95 -14.26 -10.84
N ASP A 33 7.15 -13.80 -10.49
CA ASP A 33 8.38 -14.59 -10.69
C ASP A 33 8.77 -15.47 -9.50
N GLY A 34 7.89 -15.62 -8.50
CA GLY A 34 8.16 -16.36 -7.26
C GLY A 34 9.22 -15.73 -6.34
N ASN A 35 9.94 -14.72 -6.82
CA ASN A 35 10.92 -13.94 -6.09
C ASN A 35 10.42 -12.50 -5.95
N PHE A 36 10.07 -12.11 -4.73
CA PHE A 36 9.60 -10.75 -4.47
C PHE A 36 10.78 -9.77 -4.34
N ASP A 37 11.02 -8.95 -5.38
CA ASP A 37 11.94 -7.82 -5.28
C ASP A 37 11.21 -6.53 -4.83
N ARG A 38 11.39 -6.18 -3.56
CA ARG A 38 10.79 -4.96 -3.00
C ARG A 38 11.14 -3.68 -3.76
N ASN A 39 12.28 -3.61 -4.47
CA ASN A 39 12.74 -2.38 -5.13
C ASN A 39 11.81 -1.93 -6.26
N ILE A 40 11.10 -2.89 -6.87
CA ILE A 40 10.11 -2.64 -7.93
C ILE A 40 8.68 -2.73 -7.42
N CYS A 41 8.45 -2.91 -6.11
CA CYS A 41 7.10 -2.87 -5.55
C CYS A 41 6.61 -1.42 -5.46
N LEU A 42 5.43 -1.11 -6.04
CA LEU A 42 4.88 0.26 -6.04
C LEU A 42 4.71 0.83 -4.62
N SER A 43 4.37 -0.02 -3.64
CA SER A 43 4.32 0.37 -2.22
C SER A 43 5.67 0.84 -1.69
N HIS A 44 6.76 0.21 -2.10
CA HIS A 44 8.10 0.63 -1.72
C HIS A 44 8.55 1.90 -2.47
N ILE A 45 8.27 1.97 -3.77
CA ILE A 45 8.63 3.09 -4.64
C ILE A 45 8.05 4.40 -4.10
N THR A 46 6.75 4.41 -3.76
CA THR A 46 6.09 5.60 -3.19
C THR A 46 6.73 6.07 -1.87
N GLN A 47 7.40 5.19 -1.12
CA GLN A 47 8.04 5.52 0.16
C GLN A 47 9.54 5.89 0.03
N LYS A 48 10.15 5.62 -1.13
CA LYS A 48 11.57 5.87 -1.36
C LYS A 48 11.84 7.37 -1.44
N LYS A 49 12.97 7.82 -0.90
CA LYS A 49 13.46 9.21 -1.05
C LYS A 49 14.21 9.36 -2.38
N GLY A 50 14.25 10.58 -2.91
CA GLY A 50 14.93 10.91 -4.16
C GLY A 50 13.98 10.93 -5.36
N GLU A 51 14.51 10.81 -6.55
CA GLU A 51 13.72 10.82 -7.78
C GLU A 51 13.10 9.43 -8.04
N ILE A 52 11.95 9.43 -8.70
CA ILE A 52 11.25 8.22 -9.12
C ILE A 52 11.43 8.10 -10.64
N PRO A 53 11.92 6.96 -11.15
CA PRO A 53 11.98 6.73 -12.59
C PRO A 53 10.60 6.90 -13.25
N LYS A 54 10.57 7.50 -14.44
CA LYS A 54 9.33 7.89 -15.14
C LYS A 54 8.32 6.74 -15.27
N GLU A 55 8.80 5.53 -15.57
CA GLU A 55 7.97 4.31 -15.64
C GLU A 55 7.14 4.06 -14.37
N TYR A 56 7.67 4.37 -13.19
CA TYR A 56 6.92 4.21 -11.94
C TYR A 56 6.05 5.42 -11.62
N GLU A 57 6.41 6.62 -12.07
CA GLU A 57 5.53 7.79 -11.98
C GLU A 57 4.24 7.53 -12.77
N ASP A 58 4.35 6.98 -13.97
CA ASP A 58 3.20 6.65 -14.82
C ASP A 58 2.32 5.58 -14.16
N LEU A 59 2.92 4.58 -13.50
CA LEU A 59 2.16 3.62 -12.70
C LEU A 59 1.51 4.26 -11.46
N MET A 60 2.19 5.17 -10.77
CA MET A 60 1.61 5.90 -9.65
C MET A 60 0.38 6.70 -10.08
N ILE A 61 0.46 7.39 -11.22
CA ILE A 61 -0.64 8.14 -11.83
C ILE A 61 -1.78 7.19 -12.18
N LYS A 62 -1.51 6.18 -13.01
CA LYS A 62 -2.50 5.20 -13.49
C LYS A 62 -3.28 4.52 -12.37
N TYR A 63 -2.62 4.25 -11.24
CA TYR A 63 -3.22 3.55 -10.10
C TYR A 63 -3.52 4.48 -8.90
N HIS A 64 -3.39 5.79 -9.06
CA HIS A 64 -3.58 6.82 -8.03
C HIS A 64 -2.92 6.48 -6.67
N CYS A 65 -1.66 6.05 -6.71
CA CYS A 65 -0.92 5.61 -5.53
C CYS A 65 0.01 6.72 -5.01
N ALA A 66 -0.48 7.54 -4.08
CA ALA A 66 0.35 8.56 -3.41
C ALA A 66 1.27 7.97 -2.32
N TRP A 67 0.82 6.89 -1.65
CA TRP A 67 1.56 6.24 -0.59
C TRP A 67 1.10 4.79 -0.41
N GLY A 68 2.03 3.85 -0.49
CA GLY A 68 1.67 2.43 -0.46
C GLY A 68 1.00 1.97 -1.76
N CYS A 69 0.56 0.72 -1.78
CA CYS A 69 -0.21 0.13 -2.88
C CYS A 69 -0.96 -1.10 -2.36
N ASP A 70 -2.29 -1.11 -2.53
CA ASP A 70 -3.17 -2.17 -2.04
C ASP A 70 -3.75 -3.03 -3.17
N ILE A 71 -3.31 -2.89 -4.41
CA ILE A 71 -3.95 -3.52 -5.58
C ILE A 71 -4.00 -5.05 -5.43
N CYS A 72 -2.87 -5.67 -5.06
CA CYS A 72 -2.80 -7.13 -4.86
C CYS A 72 -3.75 -7.62 -3.76
N GLN A 73 -4.03 -6.79 -2.75
CA GLN A 73 -4.98 -7.09 -1.69
C GLN A 73 -6.42 -6.85 -2.12
N LYS A 74 -6.69 -5.76 -2.86
CA LYS A 74 -8.03 -5.38 -3.34
C LYS A 74 -8.61 -6.40 -4.31
N VAL A 75 -7.78 -7.00 -5.16
CA VAL A 75 -8.23 -8.05 -6.10
C VAL A 75 -8.34 -9.44 -5.46
N CYS A 76 -7.76 -9.64 -4.27
CA CYS A 76 -7.74 -10.93 -3.60
C CYS A 76 -9.15 -11.35 -3.15
N PRO A 77 -9.67 -12.52 -3.60
CA PRO A 77 -11.00 -13.00 -3.20
C PRO A 77 -11.15 -13.20 -1.69
N MET A 78 -10.04 -13.55 -1.01
CA MET A 78 -10.03 -13.76 0.43
C MET A 78 -10.26 -12.46 1.23
N ASN A 79 -10.11 -11.29 0.61
CA ASN A 79 -10.32 -9.99 1.23
C ASN A 79 -11.70 -9.37 0.93
N GLN A 80 -12.59 -10.03 0.19
CA GLN A 80 -13.87 -9.44 -0.22
C GLN A 80 -14.91 -9.34 0.90
N LYS A 81 -14.79 -10.15 1.95
CA LYS A 81 -15.78 -10.25 3.04
C LYS A 81 -15.14 -10.06 4.41
N VAL A 82 -14.30 -9.03 4.55
CA VAL A 82 -13.63 -8.69 5.81
C VAL A 82 -14.59 -7.97 6.76
N GLN A 83 -14.47 -8.28 8.05
CA GLN A 83 -15.21 -7.57 9.10
C GLN A 83 -14.57 -6.20 9.33
N VAL A 84 -15.40 -5.17 9.47
CA VAL A 84 -14.93 -3.85 9.87
C VAL A 84 -14.56 -3.88 11.35
N THR A 85 -13.44 -3.25 11.69
CA THR A 85 -13.00 -3.17 13.10
C THR A 85 -13.95 -2.30 13.92
N PHE A 86 -14.04 -2.59 15.22
CA PHE A 86 -14.77 -1.77 16.21
C PHE A 86 -13.86 -0.74 16.89
N ILE A 87 -12.58 -0.68 16.53
CA ILE A 87 -11.62 0.29 17.08
C ILE A 87 -11.99 1.68 16.55
N LYS A 88 -12.48 2.53 17.46
CA LYS A 88 -13.03 3.86 17.17
C LYS A 88 -12.10 4.73 16.33
N GLU A 89 -10.80 4.72 16.61
CA GLU A 89 -9.80 5.52 15.92
C GLU A 89 -9.70 5.16 14.43
N PHE A 90 -9.85 3.88 14.08
CA PHE A 90 -9.87 3.43 12.68
C PHE A 90 -11.20 3.68 11.98
N CYS A 91 -12.29 3.89 12.73
CA CYS A 91 -13.57 4.28 12.15
C CYS A 91 -13.66 5.79 11.92
N GLU A 92 -13.14 6.59 12.84
CA GLU A 92 -13.34 8.05 12.84
C GLU A 92 -12.20 8.84 12.20
N ARG A 93 -10.95 8.31 12.22
CA ARG A 93 -9.75 9.05 11.79
C ARG A 93 -8.99 8.38 10.66
N ASN A 94 -9.57 7.36 10.02
CA ASN A 94 -8.94 6.66 8.92
C ASN A 94 -9.17 7.41 7.59
N GLU A 95 -8.46 8.52 7.42
CA GLU A 95 -8.43 9.26 6.17
C GLU A 95 -7.35 8.70 5.26
N ALA A 96 -7.77 7.97 4.23
CA ALA A 96 -6.89 7.40 3.20
C ALA A 96 -6.46 8.44 2.14
N THR A 97 -7.00 9.65 2.19
CA THR A 97 -6.69 10.74 1.26
C THR A 97 -5.87 11.83 1.95
N VAL A 98 -5.04 12.50 1.16
CA VAL A 98 -4.21 13.62 1.61
C VAL A 98 -4.04 14.58 0.44
N ALA A 99 -4.08 15.87 0.71
CA ALA A 99 -3.79 16.92 -0.26
C ALA A 99 -2.50 17.66 0.10
N ILE A 100 -1.92 18.36 -0.87
CA ILE A 100 -0.72 19.17 -0.64
C ILE A 100 -1.03 20.24 0.40
N GLY A 101 -0.16 20.38 1.40
CA GLY A 101 -0.32 21.34 2.50
C GLY A 101 -1.19 20.88 3.67
N CYS A 102 -1.75 19.67 3.63
CA CYS A 102 -2.41 19.08 4.80
C CYS A 102 -1.41 18.72 5.90
N ASP A 103 -1.82 18.87 7.18
CA ASP A 103 -1.05 18.35 8.31
C ASP A 103 -1.06 16.82 8.29
N ILE A 104 0.12 16.23 8.18
CA ILE A 104 0.29 14.77 8.17
C ILE A 104 0.72 14.22 9.53
N LYS A 105 0.85 15.05 10.56
CA LYS A 105 1.32 14.61 11.89
C LYS A 105 0.39 13.54 12.46
N GLY A 106 1.00 12.48 13.00
CA GLY A 106 0.27 11.34 13.55
C GLY A 106 -0.27 10.36 12.50
N ARG A 107 -0.07 10.62 11.21
CA ARG A 107 -0.39 9.66 10.14
C ARG A 107 0.74 8.65 9.97
N ALA A 108 0.39 7.39 9.68
CA ALA A 108 1.39 6.35 9.44
C ALA A 108 2.36 6.70 8.31
N PHE A 109 1.88 7.39 7.26
CA PHE A 109 2.70 7.80 6.13
C PHE A 109 3.64 9.00 6.39
N ALA A 110 3.58 9.63 7.57
CA ALA A 110 4.44 10.76 7.90
C ALA A 110 5.87 10.36 8.29
N TRP A 111 6.15 9.08 8.52
CA TRP A 111 7.42 8.62 9.08
C TRP A 111 8.66 8.90 8.19
N ARG A 112 8.48 9.14 6.88
CA ARG A 112 9.57 9.52 5.97
C ARG A 112 9.73 11.02 5.76
N GLY A 113 8.88 11.83 6.39
CA GLY A 113 8.80 13.28 6.23
C GLY A 113 7.93 13.72 5.05
N GLU A 114 7.47 14.97 5.12
CA GLU A 114 6.50 15.58 4.19
C GLU A 114 6.96 15.58 2.72
N LYS A 115 8.26 15.79 2.48
CA LYS A 115 8.81 15.89 1.12
C LYS A 115 8.50 14.68 0.24
N VAL A 116 8.42 13.47 0.82
CA VAL A 116 8.16 12.24 0.06
C VAL A 116 6.71 12.21 -0.43
N ILE A 117 5.75 12.48 0.46
CA ILE A 117 4.33 12.48 0.08
C ILE A 117 4.01 13.67 -0.82
N GLU A 118 4.57 14.85 -0.57
CA GLU A 118 4.40 16.02 -1.44
C GLU A 118 4.89 15.78 -2.87
N ARG A 119 6.06 15.14 -3.04
CA ARG A 119 6.56 14.74 -4.36
C ARG A 119 5.53 13.84 -5.06
N ASN A 120 5.02 12.83 -4.36
CA ASN A 120 4.08 11.89 -4.95
C ASN A 120 2.75 12.56 -5.32
N LEU A 121 2.23 13.45 -4.48
CA LEU A 121 1.02 14.21 -4.79
C LEU A 121 1.21 15.11 -6.01
N LYS A 122 2.38 15.73 -6.17
CA LYS A 122 2.72 16.51 -7.38
C LYS A 122 2.75 15.65 -8.64
N ILE A 123 3.28 14.43 -8.55
CA ILE A 123 3.24 13.44 -9.65
C ILE A 123 1.78 13.10 -10.00
N LEU A 124 0.90 12.95 -9.02
CA LEU A 124 -0.51 12.67 -9.29
C LEU A 124 -1.29 13.87 -9.85
N ASP A 125 -0.89 15.10 -9.51
CA ASP A 125 -1.55 16.32 -10.01
C ASP A 125 -1.18 16.66 -11.47
N THR A 126 -0.10 16.12 -12.03
CA THR A 126 0.24 16.33 -13.45
C THR A 126 -0.78 15.71 -14.42
N ASP A 127 -1.56 14.72 -13.95
CA ASP A 127 -2.61 14.03 -14.71
C ASP A 127 -3.85 14.91 -14.98
N LYS A 128 -4.00 16.05 -14.29
CA LYS A 128 -5.15 16.97 -14.45
C LYS A 128 -4.95 18.04 -15.53
N LYS A 129 -3.83 18.03 -16.25
CA LYS A 129 -3.43 19.11 -17.19
C LYS A 129 -3.48 18.72 -18.67
N GLU A 130 -3.95 17.53 -19.02
CA GLU A 130 -4.19 17.10 -20.40
C GLU A 130 -5.67 16.87 -20.67
#